data_AF-A0A093NCT9-F1
#
_entry.id   AF-A0A093NCT9-F1
#
_cell.length_a   1.000
_cell.length_b   1.000
_cell.length_c   1.000
_cell.angle_alpha   90.00
_cell.angle_beta   90.00
_cell.angle_gamma   90.00
#
_symmetry.space_group_name_H-M   'P 1'
#
loop_
_entity.id
_entity.type
_entity.pdbx_description
1 polymer ?
#
loop_
_entity_poly.entity_id
_entity_poly.type
_entity_poly.pdbx_seq_one_letter_code
_entity_poly.pdbx_strand_id
1 'polypeptide(L)'
;YGSYIRGENKKVWVNESDGVTALLGEVWPGETVFPDFTNPDCTSWWVEECKLFYNVVPYDGIWIDMNEVSSFIKGSKNGCAQNDLNYPPFTPSILDKLMFSKTLCMDAVQKWGKHYDVHSLYGYSMAISTQKVIEALFPGKRSFLISRSTFVGSGKHTGHWLGDNAATWDHLKWAIPGMLDFNLFGIPYIGADICGFFDNTTEELCRRWMQVGAFYPFSRNHN
;
A
#
# COMPACT_ATOMS: atom_id res chain seq x y z
N TYR A 1 -17.95 9.78 10.97
CA TYR A 1 -16.81 10.06 10.08
C TYR A 1 -17.31 10.13 8.64
N GLY A 2 -17.18 11.28 7.95
CA GLY A 2 -17.85 11.53 6.67
C GLY A 2 -17.42 10.60 5.53
N SER A 3 -16.14 10.29 5.44
CA SER A 3 -15.58 9.41 4.40
C SER A 3 -16.14 7.99 4.48
N TYR A 4 -16.31 7.46 5.70
CA TYR A 4 -16.97 6.18 5.94
C TYR A 4 -18.42 6.19 5.47
N ILE A 5 -19.22 7.19 5.87
CA ILE A 5 -20.64 7.27 5.49
C ILE A 5 -20.80 7.32 3.96
N ARG A 6 -19.97 8.08 3.26
CA ARG A 6 -20.02 8.18 1.79
C ARG A 6 -19.60 6.88 1.10
N GLY A 7 -18.60 6.18 1.62
CA GLY A 7 -18.19 4.88 1.09
C GLY A 7 -19.24 3.80 1.33
N GLU A 8 -19.85 3.77 2.51
CA GLU A 8 -20.95 2.86 2.86
C GLU A 8 -22.13 3.05 1.90
N ASN A 9 -22.54 4.29 1.67
CA ASN A 9 -23.63 4.61 0.74
C ASN A 9 -23.35 4.16 -0.70
N LYS A 10 -22.07 4.13 -1.11
CA LYS A 10 -21.61 3.66 -2.43
C LYS A 10 -21.24 2.18 -2.45
N LYS A 11 -21.28 1.47 -1.31
CA LYS A 11 -20.93 0.05 -1.15
C LYS A 11 -19.55 -0.29 -1.73
N VAL A 12 -18.54 0.48 -1.33
CA VAL A 12 -17.19 0.44 -1.92
C VAL A 12 -16.19 -0.44 -1.19
N TRP A 13 -16.63 -1.22 -0.21
CA TRP A 13 -15.74 -1.99 0.66
C TRP A 13 -15.43 -3.39 0.10
N VAL A 14 -14.29 -3.93 0.52
CA VAL A 14 -14.02 -5.37 0.48
C VAL A 14 -15.00 -6.05 1.44
N ASN A 15 -15.70 -7.06 0.95
CA ASN A 15 -16.69 -7.77 1.75
C ASN A 15 -16.14 -9.08 2.32
N GLU A 16 -16.78 -9.57 3.37
CA GLU A 16 -16.62 -10.95 3.85
C GLU A 16 -17.05 -11.96 2.77
N SER A 17 -16.90 -13.26 3.06
CA SER A 17 -17.21 -14.33 2.12
C SER A 17 -18.69 -14.39 1.70
N ASP A 18 -19.59 -13.75 2.44
CA ASP A 18 -21.01 -13.62 2.08
C ASP A 18 -21.25 -12.65 0.91
N GLY A 19 -20.23 -11.86 0.54
CA GLY A 19 -20.25 -10.91 -0.57
C GLY A 19 -21.05 -9.64 -0.30
N VAL A 20 -21.58 -9.42 0.91
CA VAL A 20 -22.45 -8.27 1.23
C VAL A 20 -22.05 -7.54 2.50
N THR A 21 -21.45 -8.22 3.47
CA THR A 21 -21.01 -7.63 4.74
C THR A 21 -19.61 -7.07 4.57
N ALA A 22 -19.39 -5.80 4.89
CA ALA A 22 -18.06 -5.20 4.82
C ALA A 22 -17.10 -5.87 5.81
N LEU A 23 -15.92 -6.29 5.34
CA LEU A 23 -14.91 -6.91 6.19
C LEU A 23 -14.29 -5.87 7.12
N LEU A 24 -14.25 -6.18 8.42
CA LEU A 24 -13.63 -5.34 9.45
C LEU A 24 -12.25 -5.87 9.82
N GLY A 25 -11.23 -5.04 9.68
CA GLY A 25 -9.87 -5.26 10.18
C GLY A 25 -9.48 -4.21 11.20
N GLU A 26 -8.17 -4.03 11.40
CA GLU A 26 -7.65 -3.00 12.28
C GLU A 26 -6.38 -2.39 11.68
N VAL A 27 -6.30 -1.05 11.64
CA VAL A 27 -5.11 -0.29 11.22
C VAL A 27 -4.96 0.91 12.18
N TRP A 28 -4.23 1.95 11.79
CA TRP A 28 -3.93 3.15 12.59
C TRP A 28 -5.13 3.78 13.36
N PRO A 29 -6.33 3.94 12.77
CA PRO A 29 -7.46 4.54 13.51
C PRO A 29 -8.24 3.53 14.38
N GLY A 30 -7.78 2.28 14.52
CA GLY A 30 -8.50 1.19 15.14
C GLY A 30 -9.26 0.36 14.10
N GLU A 31 -10.51 0.00 14.42
CA GLU A 31 -11.36 -0.80 13.52
C GLU A 31 -11.59 -0.10 12.17
N THR A 32 -11.38 -0.83 11.08
CA THR A 32 -11.42 -0.28 9.71
C THR A 32 -12.08 -1.23 8.72
N VAL A 33 -12.85 -0.65 7.80
CA VAL A 33 -13.20 -1.27 6.51
C VAL A 33 -12.12 -0.97 5.48
N PHE A 34 -12.01 -1.81 4.45
CA PHE A 34 -11.02 -1.65 3.38
C PHE A 34 -11.71 -1.31 2.06
N PRO A 35 -11.29 -0.26 1.34
CA PRO A 35 -11.83 0.03 0.02
C PRO A 35 -11.47 -1.07 -0.99
N ASP A 36 -12.43 -1.47 -1.82
CA ASP A 36 -12.20 -2.34 -2.97
C ASP A 36 -11.83 -1.49 -4.19
N PHE A 37 -10.54 -1.18 -4.36
CA PHE A 37 -10.06 -0.38 -5.49
C PHE A 37 -10.22 -1.04 -6.86
N THR A 38 -10.61 -2.33 -6.89
CA THR A 38 -10.98 -3.01 -8.13
C THR A 38 -12.38 -2.66 -8.61
N ASN A 39 -13.20 -2.04 -7.75
CA ASN A 39 -14.53 -1.51 -8.06
C ASN A 39 -14.45 -0.07 -8.63
N PRO A 40 -15.03 0.21 -9.81
CA PRO A 40 -15.07 1.58 -10.36
C PRO A 40 -15.82 2.59 -9.47
N ASP A 41 -16.81 2.15 -8.68
CA ASP A 41 -17.51 3.03 -7.73
C ASP A 41 -16.62 3.43 -6.56
N CYS A 42 -15.72 2.53 -6.12
CA CYS A 42 -14.67 2.84 -5.16
C CYS A 42 -13.69 3.87 -5.71
N THR A 43 -13.28 3.73 -6.97
CA THR A 43 -12.42 4.76 -7.61
C THR A 43 -13.11 6.13 -7.62
N SER A 44 -14.40 6.17 -7.95
CA SER A 44 -15.17 7.43 -7.95
C SER A 44 -15.30 8.03 -6.54
N TRP A 45 -15.57 7.19 -5.54
CA TRP A 45 -15.55 7.58 -4.13
C TRP A 45 -14.18 8.13 -3.73
N TRP A 46 -13.08 7.45 -4.07
CA TRP A 46 -11.73 7.87 -3.73
C TRP A 46 -11.37 9.23 -4.32
N VAL A 47 -11.75 9.47 -5.59
CA VAL A 47 -11.63 10.79 -6.24
C VAL A 47 -12.40 11.87 -5.50
N GLU A 48 -13.63 11.59 -5.06
CA GLU A 48 -14.44 12.53 -4.29
C GLU A 48 -13.81 12.84 -2.92
N GLU A 49 -13.34 11.83 -2.18
CA GLU A 49 -12.68 12.01 -0.89
C GLU A 49 -11.42 12.87 -0.99
N CYS A 50 -10.54 12.54 -1.94
CA CYS A 50 -9.33 13.31 -2.19
C CYS A 50 -9.62 14.74 -2.61
N LYS A 51 -10.68 14.99 -3.39
CA LYS A 51 -11.15 16.34 -3.75
C LYS A 51 -11.66 17.14 -2.56
N LEU A 52 -12.49 16.52 -1.72
CA LEU A 52 -13.00 17.16 -0.51
C LEU A 52 -11.85 17.55 0.42
N PHE A 53 -10.85 16.67 0.59
CA PHE A 53 -9.70 16.96 1.43
C PHE A 53 -8.76 18.00 0.81
N TYR A 54 -8.56 17.98 -0.51
CA TYR A 54 -7.75 18.98 -1.22
C TYR A 54 -8.28 20.41 -1.02
N ASN A 55 -9.61 20.58 -0.97
CA ASN A 55 -10.24 21.88 -0.69
C ASN A 55 -9.97 22.41 0.72
N VAL A 56 -9.54 21.55 1.64
CA VAL A 56 -9.13 21.92 3.00
C VAL A 56 -7.62 22.08 3.08
N VAL A 57 -6.87 21.16 2.48
CA VAL A 57 -5.41 21.12 2.46
C VAL A 57 -4.93 20.88 1.03
N PRO A 58 -4.45 21.92 0.32
CA PRO A 58 -3.98 21.77 -1.05
C PRO A 58 -2.60 21.09 -1.06
N TYR A 59 -2.57 19.76 -1.16
CA TYR A 59 -1.35 18.96 -1.30
C TYR A 59 -0.91 18.83 -2.77
N ASP A 60 0.38 18.61 -3.02
CA ASP A 60 0.92 18.50 -4.39
C ASP A 60 1.16 17.05 -4.86
N GLY A 61 1.08 16.10 -3.93
CA GLY A 61 1.36 14.68 -4.15
C GLY A 61 0.71 13.79 -3.10
N ILE A 62 0.71 12.49 -3.36
CA ILE A 62 0.03 11.48 -2.54
C ILE A 62 1.02 10.35 -2.25
N TRP A 63 1.11 9.97 -0.98
CA TRP A 63 1.81 8.78 -0.54
C TRP A 63 0.76 7.76 -0.07
N ILE A 64 0.62 6.65 -0.79
CA ILE A 64 -0.27 5.55 -0.42
C ILE A 64 0.52 4.45 0.28
N ASP A 65 0.19 4.21 1.54
CA ASP A 65 0.88 3.28 2.43
C ASP A 65 -0.08 2.21 2.97
N MET A 66 0.46 1.17 3.60
CA MET A 66 -0.31 0.06 4.20
C MET A 66 -1.15 -0.74 3.18
N ASN A 67 -0.76 -0.74 1.91
CA ASN A 67 -1.56 -1.21 0.80
C ASN A 67 -1.14 -2.58 0.23
N GLU A 68 -0.50 -3.43 1.04
CA GLU A 68 -0.32 -4.85 0.73
C GLU A 68 -1.63 -5.59 0.42
N VAL A 69 -2.77 -5.43 1.11
CA VAL A 69 -3.16 -4.51 2.21
C VAL A 69 -2.77 -5.01 3.60
N SER A 70 -2.31 -4.12 4.46
CA SER A 70 -1.89 -4.47 5.81
C SER A 70 -3.05 -4.41 6.80
N SER A 71 -3.08 -5.35 7.74
CA SER A 71 -3.98 -5.36 8.89
C SER A 71 -3.21 -5.75 10.16
N PHE A 72 -3.51 -5.08 11.28
CA PHE A 72 -2.89 -5.35 12.57
C PHE A 72 -3.38 -6.65 13.20
N ILE A 73 -4.64 -7.01 12.90
CA ILE A 73 -5.24 -8.30 13.24
C ILE A 73 -5.19 -9.27 12.06
N LYS A 74 -5.20 -10.58 12.35
CA LYS A 74 -5.10 -11.64 11.33
C LYS A 74 -6.47 -11.86 10.67
N GLY A 75 -6.59 -11.49 9.40
CA GLY A 75 -7.78 -11.75 8.61
C GLY A 75 -8.88 -10.72 8.79
N SER A 76 -9.64 -10.85 9.88
CA SER A 76 -10.74 -9.94 10.21
C SER A 76 -10.95 -9.87 11.72
N LYS A 77 -11.83 -8.97 12.17
CA LYS A 77 -12.29 -8.86 13.56
C LYS A 77 -12.83 -10.18 14.11
N ASN A 78 -13.42 -11.00 13.25
CA ASN A 78 -14.01 -12.30 13.61
C ASN A 78 -13.08 -13.49 13.31
N GLY A 79 -11.84 -13.23 12.87
CA GLY A 79 -10.93 -14.26 12.34
C GLY A 79 -11.31 -14.68 10.92
N CYS A 80 -10.82 -15.85 10.48
CA CYS A 80 -11.13 -16.41 9.16
C CYS A 80 -11.69 -17.83 9.28
N ALA A 81 -12.55 -18.20 8.34
CA ALA A 81 -13.15 -19.53 8.30
C ALA A 81 -12.12 -20.62 7.95
N GLN A 82 -12.31 -21.83 8.49
CA GLN A 82 -11.49 -22.99 8.16
C GLN A 82 -11.88 -23.54 6.77
N ASN A 83 -11.15 -23.12 5.73
CA ASN A 83 -11.35 -23.58 4.35
C ASN A 83 -10.03 -23.57 3.56
N ASP A 84 -10.06 -24.13 2.35
CA ASP A 84 -8.88 -24.31 1.50
C ASP A 84 -8.28 -23.01 0.96
N LEU A 85 -8.96 -21.86 1.13
CA LEU A 85 -8.41 -20.55 0.76
C LEU A 85 -7.57 -19.97 1.91
N ASN A 86 -8.13 -19.99 3.13
CA ASN A 86 -7.44 -19.49 4.33
C ASN A 86 -6.33 -20.45 4.80
N TYR A 87 -6.50 -21.75 4.55
CA TYR A 87 -5.59 -22.84 4.93
C TYR A 87 -5.35 -23.78 3.74
N PRO A 88 -4.60 -23.35 2.72
CA PRO A 88 -4.41 -24.13 1.50
C PRO A 88 -3.60 -25.41 1.77
N PRO A 89 -3.79 -26.46 0.95
CA PRO A 89 -3.07 -27.72 1.09
C PRO A 89 -1.54 -27.56 0.92
N PHE A 90 -1.11 -26.51 0.22
CA PHE A 90 0.27 -26.10 0.12
C PHE A 90 0.39 -24.61 0.47
N THR A 91 1.18 -24.30 1.49
CA THR A 91 1.52 -22.91 1.85
C THR A 91 2.98 -22.66 1.49
N PRO A 92 3.30 -21.67 0.62
CA PRO A 92 4.68 -21.29 0.34
C PRO A 92 5.42 -20.85 1.61
N SER A 93 6.73 -20.64 1.53
CA SER A 93 7.53 -20.16 2.67
C SER A 93 7.38 -18.65 2.91
N ILE A 94 6.13 -18.17 2.96
CA ILE A 94 5.78 -16.83 3.41
C ILE A 94 6.05 -16.67 4.90
N LEU A 95 6.23 -15.43 5.36
CA LEU A 95 6.33 -15.11 6.78
C LEU A 95 5.10 -15.68 7.53
N ASP A 96 5.32 -16.21 8.73
CA ASP A 96 4.33 -16.90 9.56
C ASP A 96 3.68 -18.18 8.98
N LYS A 97 3.95 -18.54 7.71
CA LYS A 97 3.32 -19.66 6.99
C LYS A 97 1.79 -19.67 7.13
N LEU A 98 1.17 -18.50 7.05
CA LEU A 98 -0.27 -18.31 7.16
C LEU A 98 -0.73 -17.25 6.15
N MET A 99 -1.62 -17.62 5.23
CA MET A 99 -2.00 -16.78 4.10
C MET A 99 -2.56 -15.42 4.52
N PHE A 100 -3.42 -15.39 5.56
CA PHE A 100 -4.06 -14.18 6.07
C PHE A 100 -3.28 -13.53 7.24
N SER A 101 -1.99 -13.86 7.42
CA SER A 101 -1.18 -13.15 8.42
C SER A 101 -0.96 -11.71 7.99
N LYS A 102 -1.31 -10.77 8.88
CA LYS A 102 -1.15 -9.31 8.67
C LYS A 102 -1.87 -8.74 7.43
N THR A 103 -2.90 -9.42 6.95
CA THR A 103 -3.74 -9.02 5.80
C THR A 103 -5.18 -9.54 6.01
N LEU A 104 -6.03 -9.48 4.98
CA LEU A 104 -7.45 -9.85 5.05
C LEU A 104 -7.65 -11.36 4.94
N CYS A 105 -8.86 -11.86 5.22
CA CYS A 105 -9.21 -13.25 4.95
C CYS A 105 -9.15 -13.55 3.45
N MET A 106 -8.65 -14.73 3.08
CA MET A 106 -8.44 -15.12 1.68
C MET A 106 -9.75 -15.36 0.92
N ASP A 107 -10.84 -15.63 1.64
CA ASP A 107 -12.19 -15.76 1.09
C ASP A 107 -12.97 -14.43 1.03
N ALA A 108 -12.36 -13.31 1.44
CA ALA A 108 -12.94 -11.98 1.26
C ALA A 108 -13.16 -11.66 -0.23
N VAL A 109 -14.17 -10.87 -0.54
CA VAL A 109 -14.66 -10.65 -1.90
C VAL A 109 -14.41 -9.22 -2.36
N GLN A 110 -13.78 -9.11 -3.53
CA GLN A 110 -13.54 -7.87 -4.28
C GLN A 110 -14.15 -7.99 -5.68
N LYS A 111 -14.30 -6.87 -6.39
CA LYS A 111 -14.88 -6.83 -7.74
C LYS A 111 -14.13 -7.70 -8.74
N TRP A 112 -12.79 -7.79 -8.65
CA TRP A 112 -11.98 -8.66 -9.51
C TRP A 112 -11.95 -10.12 -9.08
N GLY A 113 -12.38 -10.47 -7.87
CA GLY A 113 -12.37 -11.85 -7.40
C GLY A 113 -12.18 -11.98 -5.88
N LYS A 114 -11.87 -13.20 -5.44
CA LYS A 114 -11.56 -13.47 -4.03
C LYS A 114 -10.17 -12.97 -3.68
N HIS A 115 -9.99 -12.57 -2.43
CA HIS A 115 -8.74 -12.04 -1.94
C HIS A 115 -7.57 -13.03 -2.10
N TYR A 116 -7.82 -14.34 -2.05
CA TYR A 116 -6.83 -15.38 -2.38
C TYR A 116 -6.14 -15.14 -3.73
N ASP A 117 -6.90 -14.75 -4.76
CA ASP A 117 -6.40 -14.57 -6.12
C ASP A 117 -5.86 -13.14 -6.34
N VAL A 118 -6.47 -12.15 -5.69
CA VAL A 118 -6.20 -10.72 -5.95
C VAL A 118 -5.45 -10.00 -4.83
N HIS A 119 -5.01 -10.69 -3.77
CA HIS A 119 -4.27 -10.11 -2.63
C HIS A 119 -3.13 -9.23 -3.11
N SER A 120 -2.23 -9.79 -3.92
CA SER A 120 -1.04 -9.09 -4.41
C SER A 120 -1.32 -8.04 -5.50
N LEU A 121 -2.60 -7.77 -5.78
CA LEU A 121 -3.04 -6.71 -6.69
C LEU A 121 -3.64 -5.50 -5.97
N TYR A 122 -3.76 -5.52 -4.64
CA TYR A 122 -4.40 -4.44 -3.89
C TYR A 122 -3.66 -3.10 -4.06
N GLY A 123 -2.34 -3.07 -3.83
CA GLY A 123 -1.53 -1.86 -4.04
C GLY A 123 -1.54 -1.38 -5.49
N TYR A 124 -1.58 -2.32 -6.44
CA TYR A 124 -1.66 -2.00 -7.87
C TYR A 124 -2.99 -1.34 -8.25
N SER A 125 -4.13 -1.89 -7.80
CA SER A 125 -5.44 -1.29 -8.06
C SER A 125 -5.59 0.05 -7.34
N MET A 126 -5.10 0.18 -6.10
CA MET A 126 -5.07 1.44 -5.37
C MET A 126 -4.24 2.52 -6.10
N ALA A 127 -3.08 2.16 -6.67
CA ALA A 127 -2.26 3.08 -7.46
C ALA A 127 -2.98 3.56 -8.73
N ILE A 128 -3.72 2.67 -9.42
CA ILE A 128 -4.55 3.03 -10.58
C ILE A 128 -5.67 4.00 -10.17
N SER A 129 -6.41 3.70 -9.10
CA SER A 129 -7.46 4.59 -8.60
C SER A 129 -6.90 5.95 -8.16
N THR A 130 -5.71 5.97 -7.55
CA THR A 130 -5.03 7.21 -7.14
C THR A 130 -4.48 8.00 -8.33
N GLN A 131 -4.13 7.35 -9.44
CA GLN A 131 -3.85 8.06 -10.68
C GLN A 131 -5.09 8.81 -11.20
N LYS A 132 -6.31 8.26 -11.01
CA LYS A 132 -7.56 8.97 -11.34
C LYS A 132 -7.82 10.17 -10.44
N VAL A 133 -7.40 10.10 -9.17
CA VAL A 133 -7.37 11.29 -8.29
C VAL A 133 -6.47 12.36 -8.89
N ILE A 134 -5.26 12.00 -9.30
CA ILE A 134 -4.28 12.95 -9.86
C ILE A 134 -4.81 13.60 -11.14
N GLU A 135 -5.36 12.81 -12.07
CA GLU A 135 -5.97 13.32 -13.31
C GLU A 135 -7.08 14.34 -13.02
N ALA A 136 -7.85 14.13 -11.95
CA ALA A 136 -8.97 14.97 -11.59
C ALA A 136 -8.58 16.23 -10.79
N LEU A 137 -7.52 16.16 -9.97
CA LEU A 137 -7.06 17.26 -9.11
C LEU A 137 -6.01 18.14 -9.77
N PHE A 138 -5.15 17.56 -10.59
CA PHE A 138 -4.02 18.23 -11.20
C PHE A 138 -4.09 18.10 -12.73
N PRO A 139 -5.11 18.67 -13.39
CA PRO A 139 -5.33 18.50 -14.83
C PRO A 139 -4.10 18.94 -15.64
N GLY A 140 -3.62 18.04 -16.50
CA GLY A 140 -2.42 18.27 -17.32
C GLY A 140 -1.10 18.25 -16.54
N LYS A 141 -1.10 17.87 -15.26
CA LYS A 141 0.11 17.71 -14.43
C LYS A 141 0.32 16.25 -14.08
N ARG A 142 1.54 15.96 -13.63
CA ARG A 142 1.94 14.62 -13.18
C ARG A 142 1.61 14.37 -11.70
N SER A 143 1.60 15.43 -10.88
CA SER A 143 1.65 15.33 -9.42
C SER A 143 2.81 14.41 -8.99
N PHE A 144 2.65 13.72 -7.87
CA PHE A 144 3.58 12.75 -7.31
C PHE A 144 2.78 11.64 -6.64
N LEU A 145 3.12 10.38 -6.94
CA LEU A 145 2.55 9.20 -6.30
C LEU A 145 3.67 8.23 -5.91
N ILE A 146 3.68 7.85 -4.63
CA ILE A 146 4.55 6.81 -4.08
C ILE A 146 3.67 5.76 -3.40
N SER A 147 3.95 4.48 -3.65
CA SER A 147 3.20 3.33 -3.13
C SER A 147 4.13 2.33 -2.47
N ARG A 148 3.68 1.67 -1.40
CA ARG A 148 4.45 0.59 -0.77
C ARG A 148 4.30 -0.70 -1.56
N SER A 149 3.10 -1.24 -1.64
CA SER A 149 2.84 -2.46 -2.38
C SER A 149 2.83 -2.17 -3.89
N THR A 150 3.39 -3.11 -4.66
CA THR A 150 3.47 -3.03 -6.12
C THR A 150 3.23 -4.40 -6.75
N PHE A 151 2.70 -4.40 -7.96
CA PHE A 151 2.67 -5.54 -8.88
C PHE A 151 3.35 -5.20 -10.22
N VAL A 152 3.50 -6.17 -11.11
CA VAL A 152 4.05 -5.97 -12.47
C VAL A 152 3.31 -4.82 -13.17
N GLY A 153 4.07 -3.82 -13.63
CA GLY A 153 3.53 -2.64 -14.32
C GLY A 153 3.21 -1.45 -13.40
N SER A 154 3.38 -1.55 -12.08
CA SER A 154 3.09 -0.44 -11.15
C SER A 154 3.90 0.83 -11.44
N GLY A 155 5.09 0.72 -12.02
CA GLY A 155 5.93 1.86 -12.41
C GLY A 155 5.30 2.79 -13.45
N LYS A 156 4.24 2.35 -14.14
CA LYS A 156 3.40 3.20 -15.01
C LYS A 156 2.57 4.22 -14.21
N HIS A 157 2.28 3.91 -12.94
CA HIS A 157 1.32 4.62 -12.10
C HIS A 157 1.99 5.33 -10.93
N THR A 158 3.04 4.74 -10.34
CA THR A 158 3.64 5.18 -9.08
C THR A 158 5.14 4.96 -9.05
N GLY A 159 5.86 5.75 -8.25
CA GLY A 159 7.17 5.36 -7.74
C GLY A 159 7.04 4.47 -6.49
N HIS A 160 8.17 4.11 -5.89
CA HIS A 160 8.24 3.21 -4.73
C HIS A 160 9.37 3.63 -3.78
N TRP A 161 9.33 3.15 -2.54
CA TRP A 161 10.46 3.19 -1.61
C TRP A 161 10.61 1.82 -0.97
N LEU A 162 11.82 1.40 -0.62
CA LEU A 162 12.13 0.05 -0.15
C LEU A 162 11.52 -0.32 1.22
N GLY A 163 10.58 0.46 1.75
CA GLY A 163 9.88 0.18 2.99
C GLY A 163 10.68 0.51 4.24
N ASP A 164 10.17 0.01 5.36
CA ASP A 164 10.60 0.32 6.71
C ASP A 164 11.96 -0.35 7.01
N ASN A 165 13.04 0.34 6.64
CA ASN A 165 14.41 -0.09 6.89
C ASN A 165 14.88 0.31 8.31
N ALA A 166 16.06 -0.15 8.74
CA ALA A 166 16.64 0.20 10.03
C ALA A 166 17.92 1.02 9.85
N ALA A 167 18.27 1.82 10.86
CA ALA A 167 19.47 2.65 10.92
C ALA A 167 20.75 1.81 11.16
N THR A 168 21.06 0.94 10.20
CA THR A 168 22.25 0.06 10.20
C THR A 168 23.04 0.17 8.90
N TRP A 169 24.34 -0.12 8.96
CA TRP A 169 25.21 -0.16 7.77
C TRP A 169 24.78 -1.22 6.76
N ASP A 170 24.21 -2.33 7.22
CA ASP A 170 23.69 -3.38 6.35
C ASP A 170 22.51 -2.89 5.52
N HIS A 171 21.57 -2.14 6.11
CA HIS A 171 20.44 -1.60 5.37
C HIS A 171 20.84 -0.52 4.36
N LEU A 172 21.85 0.31 4.68
CA LEU A 172 22.48 1.18 3.68
C LEU A 172 23.04 0.37 2.50
N LYS A 173 23.78 -0.71 2.79
CA LYS A 173 24.36 -1.59 1.76
C LYS A 173 23.30 -2.31 0.93
N TRP A 174 22.23 -2.81 1.55
CA TRP A 174 21.15 -3.55 0.89
C TRP A 174 20.21 -2.66 0.07
N ALA A 175 20.13 -1.37 0.37
CA ALA A 175 19.36 -0.43 -0.43
C ALA A 175 19.82 -0.39 -1.90
N ILE A 176 21.13 -0.52 -2.15
CA ILE A 176 21.70 -0.45 -3.51
C ILE A 176 21.15 -1.56 -4.42
N PRO A 177 21.31 -2.86 -4.13
CA PRO A 177 20.73 -3.92 -4.95
C PRO A 177 19.21 -3.84 -5.01
N GLY A 178 18.53 -3.49 -3.92
CA GLY A 178 17.07 -3.29 -3.93
C GLY A 178 16.62 -2.26 -4.97
N MET A 179 17.27 -1.10 -5.04
CA MET A 179 16.95 -0.10 -6.07
C MET A 179 17.27 -0.59 -7.48
N LEU A 180 18.36 -1.34 -7.68
CA LEU A 180 18.72 -1.88 -8.99
C LEU A 180 17.67 -2.89 -9.49
N ASP A 181 17.17 -3.75 -8.61
CA ASP A 181 16.10 -4.70 -8.91
C ASP A 181 14.82 -3.95 -9.34
N PHE A 182 14.41 -2.90 -8.63
CA PHE A 182 13.24 -2.10 -9.02
C PHE A 182 13.42 -1.34 -10.34
N ASN A 183 14.64 -1.02 -10.73
CA ASN A 183 14.92 -0.52 -12.08
C ASN A 183 14.67 -1.60 -13.14
N LEU A 184 15.04 -2.87 -12.89
CA LEU A 184 14.68 -4.00 -13.77
C LEU A 184 13.16 -4.23 -13.80
N PHE A 185 12.47 -4.01 -12.68
CA PHE A 185 11.01 -4.12 -12.59
C PHE A 185 10.26 -2.96 -13.28
N GLY A 186 10.98 -1.97 -13.82
CA GLY A 186 10.40 -0.82 -14.50
C GLY A 186 9.78 0.21 -13.56
N ILE A 187 10.27 0.30 -12.32
CA ILE A 187 9.89 1.32 -11.33
C ILE A 187 11.13 2.17 -11.00
N PRO A 188 11.54 3.08 -11.91
CA PRO A 188 12.83 3.77 -11.81
C PRO A 188 12.85 4.86 -10.74
N TYR A 189 11.69 5.37 -10.32
CA TYR A 189 11.59 6.34 -9.24
C TYR A 189 11.51 5.62 -7.90
N ILE A 190 12.68 5.13 -7.46
CA ILE A 190 12.89 4.26 -6.31
C ILE A 190 13.99 4.80 -5.39
N GLY A 191 13.86 4.55 -4.10
CA GLY A 191 14.84 4.89 -3.07
C GLY A 191 14.62 4.12 -1.78
N ALA A 192 15.47 4.36 -0.79
CA ALA A 192 15.30 3.89 0.58
C ALA A 192 15.23 5.08 1.52
N ASP A 193 14.68 4.88 2.71
CA ASP A 193 14.65 5.91 3.75
C ASP A 193 16.08 6.19 4.23
N ILE A 194 16.57 7.37 3.88
CA ILE A 194 17.93 7.81 4.14
C ILE A 194 18.10 8.01 5.65
N CYS A 195 19.22 7.49 6.16
CA CYS A 195 19.58 7.39 7.59
C CYS A 195 18.88 6.26 8.38
N GLY A 196 17.89 5.58 7.79
CA GLY A 196 17.14 4.48 8.40
C GLY A 196 15.86 4.95 9.09
N PHE A 197 14.77 4.21 8.91
CA PHE A 197 13.46 4.50 9.49
C PHE A 197 13.34 4.02 10.95
N PHE A 198 13.68 2.75 11.21
CA PHE A 198 13.76 2.21 12.56
C PHE A 198 15.12 2.52 13.21
N ASP A 199 15.10 2.61 14.54
CA ASP A 199 16.24 2.86 15.42
C ASP A 199 16.85 4.27 15.31
N ASN A 200 17.55 4.69 16.36
CA ASN A 200 18.28 5.96 16.33
C ASN A 200 19.53 5.84 15.46
N THR A 201 19.61 6.63 14.41
CA THR A 201 20.82 6.72 13.57
C THR A 201 22.00 7.37 14.29
N THR A 202 23.22 7.12 13.81
CA THR A 202 24.43 7.82 14.27
C THR A 202 24.82 8.92 13.28
N GLU A 203 25.59 9.92 13.74
CA GLU A 203 26.15 10.95 12.85
C GLU A 203 26.88 10.32 11.67
N GLU A 204 27.73 9.32 11.94
CA GLU A 204 28.56 8.71 10.92
C GLU A 204 27.72 7.99 9.88
N LEU A 205 26.77 7.16 10.33
CA LEU A 205 25.88 6.43 9.43
C LEU A 205 25.05 7.40 8.61
N CYS A 206 24.40 8.38 9.24
CA CYS A 206 23.51 9.30 8.56
C CYS A 206 24.28 10.22 7.59
N ARG A 207 25.48 10.68 7.94
CA ARG A 207 26.34 11.41 7.00
C ARG A 207 26.70 10.56 5.78
N ARG A 208 27.07 9.29 5.96
CA ARG A 208 27.34 8.38 4.83
C ARG A 208 26.09 8.09 4.02
N TRP A 209 24.95 7.88 4.67
CA TRP A 209 23.71 7.60 3.98
C TRP A 209 23.23 8.83 3.21
N MET A 210 23.35 10.04 3.73
CA MET A 210 23.05 11.28 2.99
C MET A 210 23.95 11.44 1.76
N GLN A 211 25.24 11.10 1.86
CA GLN A 211 26.16 11.11 0.70
C GLN A 211 25.70 10.18 -0.41
N VAL A 212 25.27 8.97 -0.08
CA VAL A 212 24.78 7.98 -1.04
C VAL A 212 23.37 8.32 -1.53
N GLY A 213 22.50 8.71 -0.60
CA GLY A 213 21.08 8.99 -0.80
C GLY A 213 20.82 10.20 -1.68
N ALA A 214 21.74 11.18 -1.73
CA ALA A 214 21.70 12.27 -2.69
C ALA A 214 21.73 11.81 -4.17
N PHE A 215 22.12 10.56 -4.42
CA PHE A 215 22.15 9.94 -5.75
C PHE A 215 21.05 8.88 -5.94
N TYR A 216 20.13 8.71 -4.98
CA TYR A 216 18.95 7.87 -5.19
C TYR A 216 18.00 8.54 -6.20
N PRO A 217 17.38 7.78 -7.12
CA PRO A 217 16.36 8.33 -8.01
C PRO A 217 15.20 8.98 -7.25
N PHE A 218 14.75 8.35 -6.17
CA PHE A 218 13.87 8.94 -5.17
C PHE A 218 14.67 9.16 -3.87
N SER A 219 15.03 10.41 -3.58
CA SER A 219 15.83 10.77 -2.41
C SER A 219 14.95 11.35 -1.30
N ARG A 220 14.67 10.53 -0.27
CA ARG A 220 13.89 10.92 0.92
C ARG A 220 14.65 10.54 2.21
N ASN A 221 14.77 11.48 3.14
CA ASN A 221 15.10 11.19 4.53
C ASN A 221 13.78 11.03 5.31
N HIS A 222 13.62 9.92 6.01
CA HIS A 222 12.39 9.57 6.74
C HIS A 222 12.74 8.75 7.99
N ASN A 223 11.97 8.95 9.05
CA ASN A 223 12.13 8.39 10.39
C ASN A 223 10.78 8.46 11.13
#